data_AF-A0A7L2U3M7-F1
#
_entry.id   AF-A0A7L2U3M7-F1
#
_cell.length_a   1.000
_cell.length_b   1.000
_cell.length_c   1.000
_cell.angle_alpha   90.00
_cell.angle_beta   90.00
_cell.angle_gamma   90.00
#
_symmetry.space_group_name_H-M   'P 1'
#
loop_
_entity.id
_entity.type
_entity.pdbx_description
1 polymer ?
#
loop_
_entity_poly.entity_id
_entity_poly.type
_entity_poly.pdbx_seq_one_letter_code
_entity_poly.pdbx_strand_id
1 'polypeptide(L)'
;GLKTALLERDDFSSGTSSRSTKLIHGGVRYLQKAIMKLDFEQVIVYAGLCACTFKFFFYFTSWGIFFPCRWWQLPYYWFGIKLYDLVAGSQCLKSSYVLSKSRALELFPMLRKDELVGAIVYYDGQHNDARMNLAIALTAARYGAATANYAEVLRLLKTTDPASGKEHVCGVRCRDVLTGQEFDVKAKCVINATGPFTDSVRKMDDQEVPNICQPSAGVHIVMPGYYSPDNMGLLDPATSDGRVIFFLPWEKMTIAGTTDSPTDVTSHPIPTEEDINFILNEVRNYLSVDVEVRRGDVLAAWSGIRPLVTDPNSKDTQSISRNHVVTISDSGLVTIAGGKWTTYRAMAQDTIDAAIQAHDLKAGSSKTIGLQLQGAEDWSPTLYIRLVQDYGLESEVAQHLASTYGGKAFEVAKIAQVTGKRWPIVGKRLVSEFPYIEAEV
;
A
#
# COMPACT_ATOMS: atom_id res chain seq x y z
N GLY A 1 -10.83 5.83 -22.67
CA GLY A 1 -10.25 6.48 -23.86
C GLY A 1 -9.50 5.46 -24.68
N LEU A 2 -8.53 4.80 -24.05
CA LEU A 2 -7.88 3.61 -24.59
C LEU A 2 -8.74 2.36 -24.36
N LYS A 3 -8.63 1.37 -25.25
CA LYS A 3 -9.15 0.02 -25.04
C LYS A 3 -8.05 -0.76 -24.30
N THR A 4 -8.34 -1.20 -23.08
CA THR A 4 -7.33 -1.71 -22.16
C THR A 4 -7.66 -3.13 -21.73
N ALA A 5 -6.62 -3.96 -21.62
CA ALA A 5 -6.67 -5.25 -20.95
C ALA A 5 -5.66 -5.27 -19.79
N LEU A 6 -6.05 -5.82 -18.65
CA LEU A 6 -5.21 -6.09 -17.49
C LEU A 6 -5.15 -7.60 -17.28
N LEU A 7 -3.93 -8.13 -17.17
CA LEU A 7 -3.65 -9.54 -16.98
C LEU A 7 -2.87 -9.69 -15.68
N GLU A 8 -3.40 -10.47 -14.75
CA GLU A 8 -2.79 -10.81 -13.47
C GLU A 8 -2.65 -12.33 -13.39
N ARG A 9 -1.44 -12.83 -13.09
CA ARG A 9 -1.16 -14.27 -13.07
C ARG A 9 -1.90 -14.95 -11.93
N ASP A 10 -1.92 -14.30 -10.77
CA ASP A 10 -2.50 -14.84 -9.54
C ASP A 10 -3.83 -14.14 -9.27
N ASP A 11 -4.18 -13.85 -8.02
CA ASP A 11 -5.31 -12.97 -7.71
C ASP A 11 -4.88 -11.49 -7.65
N PHE A 12 -5.84 -10.56 -7.83
CA PHE A 12 -5.57 -9.14 -7.70
C PHE A 12 -4.98 -8.81 -6.32
N SER A 13 -3.90 -8.03 -6.32
CA SER A 13 -3.13 -7.66 -5.12
C SER A 13 -2.34 -8.78 -4.42
N SER A 14 -2.33 -10.01 -4.94
CA SER A 14 -1.65 -11.16 -4.29
C SER A 14 -0.13 -11.01 -4.12
N GLY A 15 0.49 -10.15 -4.95
CA GLY A 15 1.90 -9.76 -4.85
C GLY A 15 2.20 -8.77 -3.72
N THR A 16 3.17 -7.87 -3.94
CA THR A 16 3.60 -6.87 -2.94
C THR A 16 2.49 -5.93 -2.47
N SER A 17 1.50 -5.69 -3.33
CA SER A 17 0.42 -4.73 -3.11
C SER A 17 -0.53 -5.05 -1.95
N SER A 18 -0.57 -6.28 -1.43
CA SER A 18 -1.31 -6.64 -0.20
C SER A 18 -0.44 -6.80 1.05
N ARG A 19 0.87 -6.60 0.89
CA ARG A 19 1.90 -6.96 1.88
C ARG A 19 2.67 -5.74 2.38
N SER A 20 2.05 -4.57 2.30
CA SER A 20 2.64 -3.32 2.79
C SER A 20 2.40 -3.15 4.29
N THR A 21 2.99 -2.09 4.86
CA THR A 21 2.69 -1.61 6.22
C THR A 21 1.26 -1.06 6.36
N LYS A 22 0.45 -1.05 5.28
CA LYS A 22 -0.91 -0.49 5.25
C LYS A 22 -0.96 1.01 5.59
N LEU A 23 0.13 1.72 5.31
CA LEU A 23 0.23 3.17 5.48
C LEU A 23 0.38 3.88 4.14
N ILE A 24 -0.34 4.99 4.01
CA ILE A 24 -0.09 6.03 3.02
C ILE A 24 0.60 7.17 3.76
N HIS A 25 1.93 7.12 3.76
CA HIS A 25 2.77 8.10 4.46
C HIS A 25 3.58 8.95 3.47
N GLY A 26 3.77 10.23 3.82
CA GLY A 26 4.68 11.12 3.07
C GLY A 26 6.15 10.85 3.37
N GLY A 27 6.42 10.08 4.43
CA GLY A 27 7.77 9.63 4.79
C GLY A 27 8.61 10.75 5.39
N VAL A 28 8.27 11.11 6.63
CA VAL A 28 8.94 12.15 7.44
C VAL A 28 10.47 11.96 7.48
N ARG A 29 10.97 10.73 7.43
CA ARG A 29 12.42 10.42 7.33
C ARG A 29 13.06 10.88 6.02
N TYR A 30 12.33 10.83 4.90
CA TYR A 30 12.83 11.34 3.62
C TYR A 30 12.84 12.85 3.62
N LEU A 31 11.84 13.49 4.25
CA LEU A 31 11.86 14.94 4.44
C LEU A 31 13.10 15.36 5.23
N GLN A 32 13.42 14.66 6.33
CA GLN A 32 14.66 14.89 7.08
C GLN A 32 15.90 14.77 6.18
N LYS A 33 16.03 13.71 5.38
CA LYS A 33 17.16 13.53 4.45
C LYS A 33 17.20 14.61 3.36
N ALA A 34 16.06 14.99 2.79
CA ALA A 34 15.95 16.00 1.75
C ALA A 34 16.33 17.39 2.28
N ILE A 35 15.86 17.75 3.48
CA ILE A 35 16.26 18.99 4.17
C ILE A 35 17.76 18.99 4.45
N MET A 36 18.29 17.89 5.00
CA MET A 36 19.73 17.78 5.30
C MET A 36 20.60 17.84 4.05
N LYS A 37 20.07 17.41 2.89
CA LYS A 37 20.74 17.48 1.59
C LYS A 37 20.40 18.74 0.78
N LEU A 38 19.55 19.64 1.31
CA LEU A 38 19.05 20.83 0.62
C LEU A 38 18.38 20.53 -0.74
N ASP A 39 17.71 19.37 -0.85
CA ASP A 39 17.01 18.91 -2.05
C ASP A 39 15.55 19.41 -2.05
N PHE A 40 15.37 20.68 -2.39
CA PHE A 40 14.06 21.35 -2.38
C PHE A 40 13.07 20.79 -3.41
N GLU A 41 13.55 20.20 -4.50
CA GLU A 41 12.68 19.54 -5.48
C GLU A 41 12.03 18.30 -4.87
N GLN A 42 12.79 17.47 -4.15
CA GLN A 42 12.20 16.34 -3.43
C GLN A 42 11.19 16.79 -2.38
N VAL A 43 11.45 17.88 -1.64
CA VAL A 43 10.49 18.42 -0.65
C VAL A 43 9.15 18.76 -1.31
N ILE A 44 9.17 19.41 -2.48
CA ILE A 44 7.96 19.79 -3.23
C ILE A 44 7.25 18.57 -3.83
N VAL A 45 8.01 17.59 -4.33
CA VAL A 45 7.45 16.34 -4.87
C VAL A 45 6.74 15.55 -3.77
N TYR A 46 7.34 15.42 -2.57
CA TYR A 46 6.68 14.80 -1.42
C TYR A 46 5.41 15.58 -0.98
N ALA A 47 5.43 16.91 -1.06
CA ALA A 47 4.27 17.77 -0.78
C ALA A 47 3.09 17.51 -1.74
N GLY A 48 3.37 17.45 -3.05
CA GLY A 48 2.36 17.25 -4.10
C GLY A 48 1.80 15.83 -4.14
N LEU A 49 2.59 14.82 -3.75
CA LEU A 49 2.18 13.42 -3.67
C LEU A 49 1.21 13.16 -2.52
N CYS A 50 1.41 13.78 -1.36
CA CYS A 50 0.44 13.80 -0.27
C CYS A 50 -0.86 14.51 -0.71
N ALA A 51 -0.75 15.62 -1.44
CA ALA A 51 -1.89 16.45 -1.87
C ALA A 51 -2.93 15.75 -2.76
N CYS A 52 -2.50 14.84 -3.63
CA CYS A 52 -3.39 14.20 -4.61
C CYS A 52 -4.06 12.92 -4.10
N THR A 53 -3.56 12.36 -3.00
CA THR A 53 -3.90 10.98 -2.58
C THR A 53 -4.91 10.94 -1.44
N PHE A 54 -5.13 12.03 -0.69
CA PHE A 54 -5.93 11.96 0.54
C PHE A 54 -7.41 12.35 0.43
N LYS A 55 -7.84 13.01 -0.66
CA LYS A 55 -9.20 13.58 -0.75
C LYS A 55 -10.29 12.67 -1.32
N PHE A 56 -9.97 11.46 -1.79
CA PHE A 56 -10.90 10.68 -2.64
C PHE A 56 -11.07 9.21 -2.29
N PHE A 57 -10.56 8.75 -1.14
CA PHE A 57 -10.55 7.33 -0.79
C PHE A 57 -11.36 7.09 0.47
N PHE A 58 -12.47 6.36 0.38
CA PHE A 58 -13.20 5.92 1.58
C PHE A 58 -12.44 4.85 2.38
N TYR A 59 -11.52 4.12 1.71
CA TYR A 59 -10.57 3.20 2.33
C TYR A 59 -9.48 3.89 3.16
N PHE A 60 -9.57 5.21 3.31
CA PHE A 60 -8.58 6.03 3.98
C PHE A 60 -9.07 6.43 5.37
N THR A 61 -8.21 6.21 6.36
CA THR A 61 -8.40 6.82 7.68
C THR A 61 -7.16 7.60 8.04
N SER A 62 -7.36 8.81 8.60
CA SER A 62 -6.27 9.58 9.18
C SER A 62 -5.97 9.04 10.58
N TRP A 63 -4.74 8.59 10.79
CA TRP A 63 -4.29 8.05 12.06
C TRP A 63 -3.20 8.93 12.67
N GLY A 64 -3.31 9.12 13.98
CA GLY A 64 -2.22 9.72 14.75
C GLY A 64 -1.08 8.73 14.86
N ILE A 65 0.13 9.17 14.53
CA ILE A 65 1.37 8.43 14.76
C ILE A 65 2.07 9.06 15.96
N PHE A 66 2.08 8.30 17.04
CA PHE A 66 2.69 8.62 18.31
C PHE A 66 4.19 8.37 18.27
N PHE A 67 4.94 9.38 18.68
CA PHE A 67 6.38 9.39 18.60
C PHE A 67 7.00 9.73 19.97
N PRO A 68 7.44 8.74 20.76
CA PRO A 68 8.02 8.99 22.08
C PRO A 68 9.41 9.65 21.95
N CYS A 69 9.62 10.72 22.72
CA CYS A 69 10.84 11.54 22.63
C CYS A 69 11.64 11.55 23.94
N ARG A 70 12.96 11.45 23.80
CA ARG A 70 13.94 11.90 24.79
C ARG A 70 14.15 13.42 24.71
N TRP A 71 14.84 13.98 25.70
CA TRP A 71 15.00 15.44 25.86
C TRP A 71 15.56 16.15 24.61
N TRP A 72 16.59 15.60 23.96
CA TRP A 72 17.21 16.18 22.76
C TRP A 72 16.42 15.89 21.48
N GLN A 73 15.68 14.78 21.46
CA GLN A 73 14.86 14.35 20.33
C GLN A 73 13.66 15.26 20.14
N LEU A 74 13.04 15.70 21.23
CA LEU A 74 11.81 16.49 21.19
C LEU A 74 11.94 17.77 20.33
N PRO A 75 12.88 18.70 20.58
CA PRO A 75 13.00 19.91 19.75
C PRO A 75 13.39 19.57 18.30
N TYR A 76 14.24 18.57 18.10
CA TYR A 76 14.71 18.15 16.78
C TYR A 76 13.58 17.63 15.89
N TYR A 77 12.85 16.63 16.36
CA TYR A 77 11.76 16.03 15.60
C TYR A 77 10.55 16.95 15.50
N TRP A 78 10.31 17.80 16.51
CA TRP A 78 9.23 18.79 16.46
C TRP A 78 9.43 19.78 15.30
N PHE A 79 10.64 20.27 15.11
CA PHE A 79 10.96 21.13 13.97
C PHE A 79 10.73 20.41 12.63
N GLY A 80 11.23 19.18 12.49
CA GLY A 80 11.06 18.39 11.26
C GLY A 80 9.60 18.10 10.94
N ILE A 81 8.80 17.75 11.94
CA ILE A 81 7.36 17.47 11.79
C ILE A 81 6.58 18.75 11.50
N LYS A 82 6.93 19.89 12.11
CA LYS A 82 6.27 21.17 11.77
C LYS A 82 6.59 21.63 10.35
N LEU A 83 7.81 21.38 9.88
CA LEU A 83 8.16 21.59 8.49
C LEU A 83 7.37 20.64 7.57
N TYR A 84 7.13 19.39 7.98
CA TYR A 84 6.24 18.48 7.27
C TYR A 84 4.81 19.02 7.17
N ASP A 85 4.23 19.50 8.28
CA ASP A 85 2.90 20.14 8.28
C ASP A 85 2.85 21.35 7.34
N LEU A 86 3.91 22.18 7.34
CA LEU A 86 4.01 23.36 6.50
C LEU A 86 4.09 23.00 5.02
N VAL A 87 4.91 22.00 4.67
CA VAL A 87 5.10 21.50 3.31
C VAL A 87 3.80 20.85 2.81
N ALA A 88 3.10 20.11 3.66
CA ALA A 88 1.79 19.54 3.33
C ALA A 88 0.71 20.62 3.09
N GLY A 89 0.84 21.81 3.68
CA GLY A 89 0.00 22.97 3.42
C GLY A 89 -1.50 22.68 3.58
N SER A 90 -2.30 23.00 2.56
CA SER A 90 -3.76 22.78 2.55
C SER A 90 -4.20 21.30 2.50
N GLN A 91 -3.22 20.39 2.46
CA GLN A 91 -3.41 18.95 2.34
C GLN A 91 -2.91 18.21 3.59
N CYS A 92 -2.44 18.98 4.59
CA CYS A 92 -2.21 18.46 5.92
C CYS A 92 -3.53 17.92 6.48
N LEU A 93 -3.53 16.64 6.87
CA LEU A 93 -4.71 15.96 7.40
C LEU A 93 -5.18 16.66 8.68
N LYS A 94 -4.25 16.80 9.64
CA LYS A 94 -4.42 17.47 10.92
C LYS A 94 -3.06 17.96 11.39
N SER A 95 -3.04 19.11 12.06
CA SER A 95 -1.82 19.70 12.61
C SER A 95 -1.21 18.81 13.68
N SER A 96 0.11 18.63 13.63
CA SER A 96 0.86 17.91 14.67
C SER A 96 0.86 18.65 16.00
N TYR A 97 0.99 17.92 17.11
CA TYR A 97 1.04 18.47 18.47
C TYR A 97 2.00 17.69 19.37
N VAL A 98 2.40 18.32 20.47
CA VAL A 98 3.25 17.72 21.51
C VAL A 98 2.39 17.28 22.69
N LEU A 99 2.71 16.12 23.24
CA LEU A 99 2.16 15.57 24.47
C LEU A 99 3.20 15.63 25.58
N SER A 100 2.76 16.01 26.78
CA SER A 100 3.56 15.87 28.00
C SER A 100 3.79 14.40 28.32
N LYS A 101 4.82 14.10 29.13
CA LYS A 101 5.07 12.75 29.65
C LYS A 101 3.84 12.12 30.30
N SER A 102 3.10 12.87 31.12
CA SER A 102 1.90 12.35 31.79
C SER A 102 0.83 11.93 30.78
N ARG A 103 0.53 12.79 29.81
CA ARG A 103 -0.49 12.49 28.79
C ARG A 103 -0.07 11.38 27.84
N ALA A 104 1.22 11.29 27.52
CA ALA A 104 1.80 10.18 26.78
C ALA A 104 1.56 8.84 27.49
N LEU A 105 1.81 8.77 28.80
CA LEU A 105 1.60 7.55 29.60
C LEU A 105 0.13 7.24 29.87
N GLU A 106 -0.76 8.24 29.85
CA GLU A 106 -2.21 8.00 29.89
C GLU A 106 -2.71 7.32 28.61
N LEU A 107 -2.17 7.72 27.45
CA LEU A 107 -2.56 7.16 26.16
C LEU A 107 -1.87 5.82 25.88
N PHE A 108 -0.63 5.65 26.35
CA PHE A 108 0.12 4.42 26.18
C PHE A 108 0.77 4.00 27.53
N PRO A 109 -0.01 3.36 28.42
CA PRO A 109 0.44 3.00 29.78
C PRO A 109 1.61 2.02 29.79
N MET A 110 1.72 1.20 28.75
CA MET A 110 2.79 0.22 28.59
C MET A 110 4.08 0.83 28.05
N LEU A 111 4.13 2.12 27.73
CA LEU A 111 5.35 2.75 27.25
C LEU A 111 6.43 2.71 28.31
N ARG A 112 7.67 2.45 27.90
CA ARG A 112 8.82 2.58 28.79
C ARG A 112 8.94 4.02 29.31
N LYS A 113 9.03 4.16 30.63
CA LYS A 113 9.04 5.48 31.32
C LYS A 113 10.42 6.12 31.41
N ASP A 114 11.47 5.31 31.28
CA ASP A 114 12.86 5.73 31.37
C ASP A 114 13.18 6.67 30.20
N GLU A 115 13.82 7.80 30.49
CA GLU A 115 14.25 8.82 29.51
C GLU A 115 13.13 9.48 28.68
N LEU A 116 11.87 9.05 28.82
CA LEU A 116 10.72 9.66 28.19
C LEU A 116 10.48 11.07 28.78
N VAL A 117 10.47 12.07 27.91
CA VAL A 117 10.19 13.49 28.26
C VAL A 117 8.80 13.92 27.78
N GLY A 118 8.33 13.34 26.67
CA GLY A 118 7.04 13.61 26.07
C GLY A 118 6.91 12.83 24.77
N ALA A 119 5.90 13.16 23.98
CA ALA A 119 5.72 12.57 22.67
C ALA A 119 5.27 13.61 21.65
N ILE A 120 5.55 13.37 20.38
CA ILE A 120 4.98 14.12 19.27
C ILE A 120 3.91 13.26 18.63
N VAL A 121 2.79 13.85 18.26
CA VAL A 121 1.77 13.19 17.43
C VAL A 121 1.67 13.95 16.13
N TYR A 122 1.87 13.23 15.03
CA TYR A 122 1.63 13.72 13.68
C TYR A 122 0.63 12.79 12.98
N TYR A 123 0.07 13.22 11.85
CA TYR A 123 -0.99 12.47 11.18
C TYR A 123 -0.53 11.97 9.81
N ASP A 124 -0.73 10.68 9.59
CA ASP A 124 -0.53 10.01 8.32
C ASP A 124 -1.78 9.21 7.95
N GLY A 125 -1.75 8.63 6.77
CA GLY A 125 -2.80 7.77 6.25
C GLY A 125 -2.64 6.30 6.59
N GLN A 126 -3.73 5.64 6.94
CA GLN A 126 -3.83 4.18 6.89
C GLN A 126 -4.84 3.77 5.81
N HIS A 127 -4.57 2.65 5.14
CA HIS A 127 -5.47 2.09 4.13
C HIS A 127 -5.46 0.57 4.12
N ASN A 128 -6.52 -0.03 3.57
CA ASN A 128 -6.51 -1.44 3.18
C ASN A 128 -5.94 -1.57 1.76
N ASP A 129 -4.69 -1.99 1.69
CA ASP A 129 -3.90 -2.07 0.47
C ASP A 129 -4.49 -3.08 -0.55
N ALA A 130 -4.91 -4.24 -0.07
CA ALA A 130 -5.60 -5.24 -0.89
C ALA A 130 -6.95 -4.74 -1.45
N ARG A 131 -7.80 -4.12 -0.60
CA ARG A 131 -9.10 -3.58 -1.04
C ARG A 131 -8.94 -2.39 -1.98
N MET A 132 -7.97 -1.52 -1.73
CA MET A 132 -7.66 -0.41 -2.62
C MET A 132 -7.24 -0.91 -4.00
N ASN A 133 -6.37 -1.92 -4.08
CA ASN A 133 -5.97 -2.52 -5.35
C ASN A 133 -7.18 -3.11 -6.12
N LEU A 134 -8.00 -3.89 -5.43
CA LEU A 134 -9.20 -4.47 -6.02
C LEU A 134 -10.17 -3.37 -6.50
N ALA A 135 -10.39 -2.32 -5.70
CA ALA A 135 -11.25 -1.21 -6.08
C ALA A 135 -10.75 -0.50 -7.35
N ILE A 136 -9.43 -0.37 -7.54
CA ILE A 136 -8.84 0.16 -8.78
C ILE A 136 -9.16 -0.75 -9.97
N ALA A 137 -8.94 -2.06 -9.83
CA ALA A 137 -9.23 -3.04 -10.89
C ALA A 137 -10.72 -3.06 -11.27
N LEU A 138 -11.62 -3.11 -10.27
CA LEU A 138 -13.06 -3.07 -10.49
C LEU A 138 -13.53 -1.75 -11.10
N THR A 139 -12.92 -0.63 -10.70
CA THR A 139 -13.19 0.67 -11.33
C THR A 139 -12.78 0.65 -12.80
N ALA A 140 -11.60 0.12 -13.13
CA ALA A 140 -11.17 -0.02 -14.52
C ALA A 140 -12.16 -0.87 -15.34
N ALA A 141 -12.64 -1.99 -14.77
CA ALA A 141 -13.66 -2.83 -15.39
C ALA A 141 -14.98 -2.07 -15.62
N ARG A 142 -15.46 -1.26 -14.66
CA ARG A 142 -16.63 -0.37 -14.83
C ARG A 142 -16.45 0.64 -15.98
N TYR A 143 -15.22 1.08 -16.24
CA TYR A 143 -14.88 1.94 -17.36
C TYR A 143 -14.60 1.19 -18.68
N GLY A 144 -14.84 -0.12 -18.72
CA GLY A 144 -14.78 -0.95 -19.92
C GLY A 144 -13.43 -1.62 -20.19
N ALA A 145 -12.51 -1.63 -19.22
CA ALA A 145 -11.29 -2.44 -19.34
C ALA A 145 -11.63 -3.94 -19.18
N ALA A 146 -10.94 -4.79 -19.94
CA ALA A 146 -10.99 -6.23 -19.73
C ALA A 146 -9.97 -6.62 -18.65
N THR A 147 -10.42 -6.98 -17.46
CA THR A 147 -9.54 -7.35 -16.34
C THR A 147 -9.65 -8.84 -16.06
N ALA A 148 -8.53 -9.58 -16.12
CA ALA A 148 -8.48 -11.01 -15.85
C ALA A 148 -7.37 -11.32 -14.84
N ASN A 149 -7.76 -11.84 -13.67
CA ASN A 149 -6.88 -12.56 -12.76
C ASN A 149 -6.75 -14.02 -13.21
N TYR A 150 -5.79 -14.76 -12.65
CA TYR A 150 -5.46 -16.13 -13.08
C TYR A 150 -5.11 -16.24 -14.59
N ALA A 151 -4.53 -15.18 -15.16
CA ALA A 151 -4.12 -15.08 -16.56
C ALA A 151 -2.61 -14.77 -16.64
N GLU A 152 -1.79 -15.81 -16.78
CA GLU A 152 -0.33 -15.70 -16.81
C GLU A 152 0.17 -15.28 -18.19
N VAL A 153 1.04 -14.27 -18.26
CA VAL A 153 1.79 -13.95 -19.48
C VAL A 153 2.99 -14.89 -19.61
N LEU A 154 3.01 -15.68 -20.68
CA LEU A 154 4.08 -16.66 -20.94
C LEU A 154 5.22 -16.06 -21.78
N ARG A 155 4.89 -15.25 -22.79
CA ARG A 155 5.85 -14.58 -23.66
C ARG A 155 5.25 -13.37 -24.38
N LEU A 156 6.11 -12.46 -24.82
CA LEU A 156 5.73 -11.35 -25.69
C LEU A 156 5.54 -11.84 -27.12
N LEU A 157 4.56 -11.27 -27.81
CA LEU A 157 4.38 -11.43 -29.25
C LEU A 157 5.07 -10.25 -29.95
N LYS A 158 5.92 -10.54 -30.92
CA LYS A 158 6.65 -9.54 -31.69
C LYS A 158 6.37 -9.67 -33.18
N THR A 159 6.38 -8.54 -33.88
CA THR A 159 6.34 -8.44 -35.33
C THR A 159 7.59 -7.73 -35.82
N THR A 160 8.21 -8.24 -36.89
CA THR A 160 9.36 -7.60 -37.51
C THR A 160 8.90 -6.62 -38.58
N ASP A 161 9.36 -5.37 -38.52
CA ASP A 161 9.16 -4.39 -39.59
C ASP A 161 9.96 -4.80 -40.83
N PRO A 162 9.32 -5.05 -41.99
CA PRO A 162 10.01 -5.46 -43.20
C PRO A 162 11.01 -4.42 -43.74
N ALA A 163 10.82 -3.13 -43.43
CA ALA A 163 11.66 -2.06 -43.95
C ALA A 163 12.90 -1.82 -43.07
N SER A 164 12.75 -1.85 -41.75
CA SER A 164 13.83 -1.57 -40.80
C SER A 164 14.49 -2.83 -40.20
N GLY A 165 13.85 -3.99 -40.33
CA GLY A 165 14.28 -5.24 -39.70
C GLY A 165 14.11 -5.26 -38.17
N LYS A 166 13.53 -4.21 -37.58
CA LYS A 166 13.35 -4.10 -36.13
C LYS A 166 12.15 -4.90 -35.66
N GLU A 167 12.30 -5.57 -34.52
CA GLU A 167 11.18 -6.23 -33.85
C GLU A 167 10.38 -5.23 -33.01
N HIS A 168 9.06 -5.35 -33.05
CA HIS A 168 8.15 -4.55 -32.26
C HIS A 168 7.18 -5.44 -31.49
N VAL A 169 6.99 -5.15 -30.21
CA VAL A 169 6.01 -5.86 -29.38
C VAL A 169 4.59 -5.50 -29.83
N CYS A 170 3.79 -6.51 -30.16
CA CYS A 170 2.43 -6.36 -30.68
C CYS A 170 1.36 -7.10 -29.85
N GLY A 171 1.73 -7.61 -28.68
CA GLY A 171 0.84 -8.37 -27.81
C GLY A 171 1.56 -9.34 -26.90
N VAL A 172 0.79 -10.26 -26.31
CA VAL A 172 1.26 -11.28 -25.39
C VAL A 172 0.56 -12.62 -25.63
N ARG A 173 1.29 -13.71 -25.38
CA ARG A 173 0.73 -15.07 -25.24
C ARG A 173 0.44 -15.28 -23.76
N CYS A 174 -0.77 -15.70 -23.44
CA CYS A 174 -1.24 -15.91 -22.09
C CYS A 174 -1.71 -17.35 -21.86
N ARG A 175 -1.75 -17.76 -20.60
CA ARG A 175 -2.35 -18.99 -20.12
C ARG A 175 -3.38 -18.69 -19.03
N ASP A 176 -4.59 -19.18 -19.22
CA ASP A 176 -5.55 -19.29 -18.13
C ASP A 176 -5.03 -20.36 -17.15
N VAL A 177 -4.73 -19.93 -15.93
CA VAL A 177 -4.14 -20.79 -14.89
C VAL A 177 -5.14 -21.81 -14.36
N LEU A 178 -6.44 -21.55 -14.46
CA LEU A 178 -7.49 -22.45 -14.00
C LEU A 178 -7.75 -23.58 -14.99
N THR A 179 -7.74 -23.28 -16.29
CA THR A 179 -8.07 -24.26 -17.35
C THR A 179 -6.83 -24.81 -18.07
N GLY A 180 -5.70 -24.13 -17.98
CA GLY A 180 -4.48 -24.42 -18.76
C GLY A 180 -4.55 -23.97 -20.22
N GLN A 181 -5.67 -23.39 -20.66
CA GLN A 181 -5.83 -22.94 -22.04
C GLN A 181 -4.94 -21.73 -22.34
N GLU A 182 -4.22 -21.80 -23.45
CA GLU A 182 -3.41 -20.68 -23.92
C GLU A 182 -4.09 -19.90 -25.05
N PHE A 183 -3.91 -18.57 -25.05
CA PHE A 183 -4.49 -17.67 -26.03
C PHE A 183 -3.63 -16.42 -26.24
N ASP A 184 -3.84 -15.72 -27.35
CA ASP A 184 -3.09 -14.52 -27.71
C ASP A 184 -3.93 -13.25 -27.45
N VAL A 185 -3.30 -12.24 -26.84
CA VAL A 185 -3.87 -10.91 -26.67
C VAL A 185 -3.05 -9.91 -27.49
N LYS A 186 -3.65 -9.39 -28.56
CA LYS A 186 -3.01 -8.36 -29.41
C LYS A 186 -3.19 -6.97 -28.82
N ALA A 187 -2.13 -6.17 -28.83
CA ALA A 187 -2.13 -4.81 -28.30
C ALA A 187 -1.20 -3.91 -29.11
N LYS A 188 -1.49 -2.60 -29.13
CA LYS A 188 -0.61 -1.59 -29.76
C LYS A 188 0.57 -1.21 -28.88
N CYS A 189 0.43 -1.41 -27.57
CA CYS A 189 1.41 -1.11 -26.55
C CYS A 189 1.23 -2.15 -25.43
N VAL A 190 2.32 -2.68 -24.91
CA VAL A 190 2.35 -3.59 -23.77
C VAL A 190 3.08 -2.87 -22.63
N ILE A 191 2.44 -2.82 -21.46
CA ILE A 191 3.01 -2.21 -20.25
C ILE A 191 3.33 -3.32 -19.26
N ASN A 192 4.60 -3.45 -18.90
CA ASN A 192 5.09 -4.31 -17.82
C ASN A 192 5.01 -3.55 -16.49
N ALA A 193 4.11 -3.99 -15.62
CA ALA A 193 3.92 -3.44 -14.27
C ALA A 193 3.97 -4.55 -13.20
N THR A 194 4.87 -5.52 -13.37
CA THR A 194 4.89 -6.78 -12.58
C THR A 194 5.69 -6.71 -11.27
N GLY A 195 5.96 -5.50 -10.77
CA GLY A 195 6.57 -5.29 -9.45
C GLY A 195 7.92 -6.03 -9.32
N PRO A 196 8.12 -6.92 -8.34
CA PRO A 196 9.37 -7.68 -8.20
C PRO A 196 9.73 -8.53 -9.42
N PHE A 197 8.74 -8.92 -10.24
CA PHE A 197 8.94 -9.74 -11.44
C PHE A 197 9.25 -8.92 -12.70
N THR A 198 9.47 -7.61 -12.54
CA THR A 198 9.72 -6.68 -13.67
C THR A 198 10.79 -7.21 -14.61
N ASP A 199 11.93 -7.66 -14.07
CA ASP A 199 13.05 -8.14 -14.89
C ASP A 199 12.74 -9.47 -15.60
N SER A 200 11.87 -10.32 -15.04
CA SER A 200 11.44 -11.55 -15.70
C SER A 200 10.72 -11.25 -17.01
N VAL A 201 9.85 -10.22 -17.03
CA VAL A 201 9.14 -9.81 -18.24
C VAL A 201 10.04 -9.01 -19.19
N ARG A 202 10.94 -8.17 -18.68
CA ARG A 202 11.94 -7.48 -19.53
C ARG A 202 12.82 -8.46 -20.28
N LYS A 203 13.21 -9.57 -19.63
CA LYS A 203 13.99 -10.65 -20.25
C LYS A 203 13.22 -11.51 -21.26
N MET A 204 11.89 -11.43 -21.27
CA MET A 204 11.09 -11.98 -22.39
C MET A 204 11.23 -11.14 -23.66
N ASP A 205 11.60 -9.86 -23.53
CA ASP A 205 11.88 -8.97 -24.65
C ASP A 205 13.34 -9.09 -25.11
N ASP A 206 14.29 -8.91 -24.19
CA ASP A 206 15.72 -8.99 -24.46
C ASP A 206 16.42 -9.72 -23.30
N GLN A 207 17.03 -10.87 -23.58
CA GLN A 207 17.68 -11.69 -22.57
C GLN A 207 18.93 -11.04 -21.96
N GLU A 208 19.59 -10.16 -22.71
CA GLU A 208 20.84 -9.50 -22.30
C GLU A 208 20.60 -8.23 -21.49
N VAL A 209 19.33 -7.83 -21.30
CA VAL A 209 18.99 -6.62 -20.58
C VAL A 209 19.41 -6.73 -19.09
N PRO A 210 20.15 -5.74 -18.54
CA PRO A 210 20.56 -5.77 -17.15
C PRO A 210 19.35 -5.63 -16.22
N ASN A 211 19.39 -6.33 -15.09
CA ASN A 211 18.36 -6.22 -14.06
C ASN A 211 18.32 -4.79 -13.50
N ILE A 212 17.11 -4.24 -13.33
CA ILE A 212 16.90 -2.96 -12.66
C ILE A 212 16.30 -3.12 -11.26
N CYS A 213 15.65 -4.26 -10.98
CA CYS A 213 15.01 -4.54 -9.72
C CYS A 213 16.03 -5.11 -8.70
N GLN A 214 16.07 -4.49 -7.54
CA GLN A 214 16.81 -4.88 -6.34
C GLN A 214 15.80 -5.35 -5.29
N PRO A 215 15.38 -6.63 -5.31
CA PRO A 215 14.39 -7.16 -4.39
C PRO A 215 14.84 -7.11 -2.92
N SER A 216 13.96 -6.62 -2.04
CA SER A 216 14.15 -6.63 -0.58
C SER A 216 12.91 -7.18 0.12
N ALA A 217 13.09 -8.17 0.99
CA ALA A 217 12.05 -8.72 1.85
C ALA A 217 11.70 -7.75 2.98
N GLY A 218 10.41 -7.65 3.27
CA GLY A 218 9.88 -6.97 4.43
C GLY A 218 8.85 -7.80 5.14
N VAL A 219 9.10 -8.08 6.41
CA VAL A 219 8.22 -8.87 7.28
C VAL A 219 7.46 -7.99 8.23
N HIS A 220 6.21 -8.35 8.47
CA HIS A 220 5.37 -7.84 9.54
C HIS A 220 4.77 -8.98 10.34
N ILE A 221 4.47 -8.71 11.61
CA ILE A 221 3.74 -9.61 12.50
C ILE A 221 2.44 -8.95 12.95
N VAL A 222 1.44 -9.77 13.25
CA VAL A 222 0.19 -9.39 13.91
C VAL A 222 0.26 -9.87 15.35
N MET A 223 -0.03 -8.97 16.28
CA MET A 223 -0.09 -9.22 17.71
C MET A 223 -1.46 -8.82 18.26
N PRO A 224 -1.85 -9.25 19.47
CA PRO A 224 -3.06 -8.80 20.13
C PRO A 224 -3.20 -7.28 20.17
N GLY A 225 -4.42 -6.78 19.99
CA GLY A 225 -4.69 -5.34 19.89
C GLY A 225 -4.27 -4.51 21.10
N TYR A 226 -4.14 -5.14 22.27
CA TYR A 226 -3.69 -4.44 23.47
C TYR A 226 -2.25 -3.91 23.37
N TYR A 227 -1.44 -4.30 22.37
CA TYR A 227 -0.09 -3.75 22.17
C TYR A 227 -0.06 -2.36 21.51
N SER A 228 -1.20 -1.84 21.04
CA SER A 228 -1.32 -0.47 20.50
C SER A 228 -2.60 0.21 21.00
N PRO A 229 -2.65 1.54 21.17
CA PRO A 229 -3.90 2.24 21.39
C PRO A 229 -4.87 2.07 20.21
N ASP A 230 -6.17 1.99 20.49
CA ASP A 230 -7.22 1.78 19.47
C ASP A 230 -7.26 2.83 18.35
N ASN A 231 -6.65 4.01 18.56
CA ASN A 231 -6.71 5.16 17.63
C ASN A 231 -5.35 5.80 17.36
N MET A 232 -4.24 5.13 17.68
CA MET A 232 -2.90 5.68 17.46
C MET A 232 -1.89 4.60 17.09
N GLY A 233 -1.13 4.82 16.03
CA GLY A 233 0.08 4.06 15.77
C GLY A 233 1.23 4.56 16.65
N LEU A 234 2.25 3.73 16.89
CA LEU A 234 3.53 4.15 17.47
C LEU A 234 4.63 4.00 16.42
N LEU A 235 5.55 4.95 16.40
CA LEU A 235 6.73 4.93 15.55
C LEU A 235 8.01 4.87 16.37
N ASP A 236 8.80 3.83 16.12
CA ASP A 236 10.20 3.73 16.51
C ASP A 236 11.08 4.27 15.36
N PRO A 237 11.77 5.41 15.53
CA PRO A 237 12.64 5.99 14.49
C PRO A 237 14.00 5.32 14.34
N ALA A 238 14.43 4.55 15.34
CA ALA A 238 15.80 4.07 15.47
C ALA A 238 15.82 2.77 16.28
N THR A 239 15.52 1.67 15.60
CA THR A 239 15.76 0.30 16.09
C THR A 239 17.25 0.09 16.37
N SER A 240 17.60 -1.05 16.96
CA SER A 240 19.00 -1.43 17.26
C SER A 240 20.00 -1.31 16.09
N ASP A 241 19.50 -1.31 14.86
CA ASP A 241 20.27 -1.18 13.61
C ASP A 241 19.94 0.09 12.78
N GLY A 242 19.18 1.04 13.33
CA GLY A 242 18.83 2.30 12.66
C GLY A 242 17.73 2.19 11.59
N ARG A 243 16.99 1.06 11.59
CA ARG A 243 15.71 0.91 10.89
C ARG A 243 14.58 1.56 11.70
N VAL A 244 13.38 1.46 11.14
CA VAL A 244 12.16 2.09 11.66
C VAL A 244 11.10 1.01 11.78
N ILE A 245 10.49 0.91 12.95
CA ILE A 245 9.37 0.00 13.19
C ILE A 245 8.12 0.80 13.55
N PHE A 246 7.02 0.43 12.91
CA PHE A 246 5.69 0.90 13.21
C PHE A 246 4.95 -0.15 14.01
N PHE A 247 4.16 0.32 14.96
CA PHE A 247 3.15 -0.44 15.69
C PHE A 247 1.82 0.19 15.33
N LEU A 248 0.99 -0.51 14.56
CA LEU A 248 -0.21 0.07 13.99
C LEU A 248 -1.43 -0.75 14.42
N PRO A 249 -2.43 -0.12 15.04
CA PRO A 249 -3.73 -0.77 15.19
C PRO A 249 -4.30 -1.14 13.81
N TRP A 250 -4.80 -2.36 13.68
CA TRP A 250 -5.29 -2.93 12.43
C TRP A 250 -6.31 -4.03 12.72
N GLU A 251 -7.57 -3.83 12.30
CA GLU A 251 -8.64 -4.84 12.44
C GLU A 251 -8.72 -5.41 13.87
N LYS A 252 -8.70 -4.52 14.88
CA LYS A 252 -8.66 -4.82 16.33
C LYS A 252 -7.38 -5.50 16.85
N MET A 253 -6.39 -5.68 15.99
CA MET A 253 -5.08 -6.23 16.32
C MET A 253 -4.00 -5.15 16.19
N THR A 254 -2.75 -5.50 16.45
CA THR A 254 -1.59 -4.63 16.25
C THR A 254 -0.67 -5.23 15.21
N ILE A 255 -0.39 -4.49 14.13
CA ILE A 255 0.68 -4.80 13.20
C ILE A 255 1.99 -4.23 13.75
N ALA A 256 3.04 -5.03 13.81
CA ALA A 256 4.40 -4.57 14.06
C ALA A 256 5.32 -4.90 12.88
N GLY A 257 6.11 -3.92 12.43
CA GLY A 257 7.07 -4.12 11.34
C GLY A 257 7.73 -2.82 10.89
N THR A 258 8.77 -2.86 10.06
CA THR A 258 9.13 -3.95 9.16
C THR A 258 10.62 -4.24 9.16
N THR A 259 11.00 -5.44 8.73
CA THR A 259 12.37 -5.77 8.33
C THR A 259 12.70 -5.28 6.91
N ASP A 260 14.00 -5.29 6.59
CA ASP A 260 14.56 -4.90 5.28
C ASP A 260 15.81 -5.75 5.05
N SER A 261 15.71 -6.76 4.18
CA SER A 261 16.76 -7.73 3.90
C SER A 261 16.78 -8.08 2.40
N PRO A 262 17.94 -8.13 1.73
CA PRO A 262 18.02 -8.61 0.35
C PRO A 262 17.42 -10.02 0.22
N THR A 263 16.72 -10.29 -0.89
CA THR A 263 16.03 -11.57 -1.10
C THR A 263 15.92 -11.91 -2.57
N ASP A 264 15.76 -13.19 -2.91
CA ASP A 264 15.42 -13.59 -4.27
C ASP A 264 13.92 -13.37 -4.56
N VAL A 265 13.60 -13.13 -5.83
CA VAL A 265 12.21 -12.95 -6.25
C VAL A 265 11.47 -14.30 -6.20
N THR A 266 10.38 -14.35 -5.43
CA THR A 266 9.49 -15.50 -5.33
C THR A 266 8.03 -15.06 -5.26
N SER A 267 7.11 -15.91 -5.74
CA SER A 267 5.66 -15.67 -5.64
C SER A 267 5.13 -15.87 -4.22
N HIS A 268 5.83 -16.66 -3.41
CA HIS A 268 5.44 -17.00 -2.04
C HIS A 268 6.54 -16.66 -1.05
N PRO A 269 6.85 -15.37 -0.83
CA PRO A 269 7.79 -14.98 0.23
C PRO A 269 7.18 -15.31 1.60
N ILE A 270 7.98 -15.96 2.44
CA ILE A 270 7.59 -16.45 3.77
C ILE A 270 8.45 -15.74 4.82
N PRO A 271 7.87 -15.24 5.92
CA PRO A 271 8.63 -14.72 7.07
C PRO A 271 9.58 -15.76 7.66
N THR A 272 10.81 -15.35 7.99
CA THR A 272 11.72 -16.20 8.76
C THR A 272 11.49 -16.02 10.26
N GLU A 273 11.84 -17.02 11.08
CA GLU A 273 11.82 -16.87 12.54
C GLU A 273 12.83 -15.82 13.02
N GLU A 274 13.91 -15.59 12.28
CA GLU A 274 14.87 -14.51 12.58
C GLU A 274 14.21 -13.14 12.45
N ASP A 275 13.48 -12.90 11.36
CA ASP A 275 12.72 -11.65 11.16
C ASP A 275 11.66 -11.45 12.25
N ILE A 276 10.93 -12.51 12.60
CA ILE A 276 9.89 -12.45 13.65
C ILE A 276 10.53 -12.11 15.00
N ASN A 277 11.62 -12.78 15.38
CA ASN A 277 12.30 -12.53 16.64
C ASN A 277 12.95 -11.14 16.67
N PHE A 278 13.46 -10.65 15.55
CA PHE A 278 13.93 -9.27 15.43
C PHE A 278 12.81 -8.28 15.78
N ILE A 279 11.63 -8.41 15.14
CA ILE A 279 10.51 -7.50 15.41
C ILE A 279 10.07 -7.61 16.89
N LEU A 280 9.95 -8.82 17.44
CA LEU A 280 9.60 -9.02 18.85
C LEU A 280 10.62 -8.39 19.81
N ASN A 281 11.91 -8.45 19.51
CA ASN A 281 12.96 -7.81 20.31
C ASN A 281 12.82 -6.29 20.30
N GLU A 282 12.54 -5.70 19.13
CA GLU A 282 12.32 -4.25 19.05
C GLU A 282 11.03 -3.84 19.77
N VAL A 283 9.97 -4.64 19.71
CA VAL A 283 8.75 -4.43 20.51
C VAL A 283 9.09 -4.35 22.01
N ARG A 284 9.89 -5.29 22.52
CA ARG A 284 10.30 -5.33 23.94
C ARG A 284 11.05 -4.06 24.38
N ASN A 285 11.84 -3.46 23.49
CA ASN A 285 12.63 -2.27 23.82
C ASN A 285 11.76 -1.03 24.10
N TYR A 286 10.53 -1.00 23.57
CA TYR A 286 9.60 0.12 23.71
C TYR A 286 8.61 -0.03 24.86
N LEU A 287 8.30 -1.27 25.22
CA LEU A 287 7.35 -1.55 26.28
C LEU A 287 8.03 -1.53 27.65
N SER A 288 7.22 -1.27 28.69
CA SER A 288 7.64 -1.38 30.07
C SER A 288 8.13 -2.80 30.35
N VAL A 289 9.10 -2.93 31.25
CA VAL A 289 9.60 -4.22 31.74
C VAL A 289 8.51 -5.09 32.36
N ASP A 290 7.39 -4.48 32.78
CA ASP A 290 6.23 -5.18 33.33
C ASP A 290 5.39 -5.89 32.25
N VAL A 291 5.63 -5.59 30.97
CA VAL A 291 4.90 -6.17 29.83
C VAL A 291 5.78 -7.20 29.16
N GLU A 292 5.46 -8.47 29.39
CA GLU A 292 6.16 -9.57 28.75
C GLU A 292 5.67 -9.76 27.31
N VAL A 293 6.60 -9.70 26.35
CA VAL A 293 6.33 -9.96 24.93
C VAL A 293 6.91 -11.32 24.56
N ARG A 294 6.04 -12.25 24.15
CA ARG A 294 6.37 -13.65 23.89
C ARG A 294 6.19 -13.97 22.42
N ARG A 295 6.89 -15.01 21.94
CA ARG A 295 6.69 -15.54 20.58
C ARG A 295 5.24 -16.04 20.36
N GLY A 296 4.57 -16.49 21.42
CA GLY A 296 3.17 -16.90 21.41
C GLY A 296 2.16 -15.77 21.20
N ASP A 297 2.58 -14.51 21.32
CA ASP A 297 1.72 -13.35 21.04
C ASP A 297 1.63 -13.05 19.53
N VAL A 298 2.42 -13.73 18.70
CA VAL A 298 2.34 -13.57 17.23
C VAL A 298 1.19 -14.41 16.69
N LEU A 299 0.11 -13.74 16.30
CA LEU A 299 -1.11 -14.35 15.75
C LEU A 299 -0.99 -14.67 14.26
N ALA A 300 -0.26 -13.84 13.51
CA ALA A 300 0.00 -14.02 12.10
C ALA A 300 1.30 -13.29 11.71
N ALA A 301 1.87 -13.65 10.56
CA ALA A 301 2.99 -12.94 9.96
C ALA A 301 2.88 -12.99 8.44
N TRP A 302 3.36 -11.95 7.76
CA TRP A 302 3.48 -11.97 6.30
C TRP A 302 4.80 -11.35 5.86
N SER A 303 5.26 -11.74 4.69
CA SER A 303 6.45 -11.20 4.03
C SER A 303 6.08 -10.70 2.65
N GLY A 304 6.57 -9.52 2.27
CA GLY A 304 6.43 -8.95 0.94
C GLY A 304 7.80 -8.56 0.36
N ILE A 305 7.92 -8.58 -0.97
CA ILE A 305 9.15 -8.19 -1.67
C ILE A 305 8.97 -6.78 -2.22
N ARG A 306 9.82 -5.86 -1.78
CA ARG A 306 9.89 -4.49 -2.30
C ARG A 306 10.64 -4.50 -3.64
N PRO A 307 10.03 -4.00 -4.72
CA PRO A 307 10.72 -3.87 -5.99
C PRO A 307 11.55 -2.59 -5.99
N LEU A 308 12.62 -2.51 -5.19
CA LEU A 308 13.49 -1.33 -5.23
C LEU A 308 14.18 -1.28 -6.60
N VAL A 309 14.47 -0.07 -7.11
CA VAL A 309 15.00 0.06 -8.46
C VAL A 309 16.27 0.89 -8.52
N THR A 310 17.13 0.49 -9.43
CA THR A 310 18.30 1.25 -9.86
C THR A 310 17.96 1.89 -11.20
N ASP A 311 18.18 3.19 -11.33
CA ASP A 311 17.95 3.87 -12.60
C ASP A 311 19.10 3.55 -13.58
N PRO A 312 18.84 2.84 -14.69
CA PRO A 312 19.88 2.49 -15.67
C PRO A 312 20.51 3.71 -16.35
N ASN A 313 19.85 4.87 -16.33
CA ASN A 313 20.36 6.12 -16.92
C ASN A 313 21.12 7.01 -15.91
N SER A 314 21.13 6.65 -14.63
CA SER A 314 21.83 7.41 -13.60
C SER A 314 23.32 7.04 -13.58
N LYS A 315 24.19 8.06 -13.48
CA LYS A 315 25.64 7.87 -13.31
C LYS A 315 26.02 7.33 -11.93
N ASP A 316 25.09 7.35 -10.97
CA ASP A 316 25.30 6.87 -9.59
C ASP A 316 24.48 5.60 -9.34
N THR A 317 25.05 4.47 -9.78
CA THR A 317 24.44 3.13 -9.72
C THR A 317 24.32 2.57 -8.29
N GLN A 318 24.90 3.24 -7.28
CA GLN A 318 24.77 2.84 -5.87
C GLN A 318 23.58 3.52 -5.16
N SER A 319 23.01 4.56 -5.75
CA SER A 319 21.84 5.22 -5.19
C SER A 319 20.57 4.43 -5.59
N ILE A 320 20.15 3.49 -4.75
CA ILE A 320 18.84 2.86 -4.88
C ILE A 320 17.79 3.97 -4.82
N SER A 321 17.18 4.27 -5.97
CA SER A 321 16.14 5.27 -6.07
C SER A 321 14.86 4.68 -5.50
N ARG A 322 14.29 5.30 -4.46
CA ARG A 322 12.96 4.93 -3.95
C ARG A 322 11.82 5.57 -4.75
N ASN A 323 12.13 6.22 -5.87
CA ASN A 323 11.16 6.69 -6.84
C ASN A 323 10.86 5.58 -7.86
N HIS A 324 9.86 5.79 -8.70
CA HIS A 324 9.59 4.91 -9.83
C HIS A 324 10.44 5.29 -11.04
N VAL A 325 10.63 4.34 -11.94
CA VAL A 325 11.28 4.54 -13.24
C VAL A 325 10.35 4.01 -14.33
N VAL A 326 10.18 4.80 -15.38
CA VAL A 326 9.50 4.38 -16.63
C VAL A 326 10.56 4.23 -17.71
N THR A 327 10.67 3.04 -18.31
CA THR A 327 11.58 2.77 -19.43
C THR A 327 10.81 2.23 -20.62
N ILE A 328 11.34 2.46 -21.81
CA ILE A 328 10.79 1.96 -23.08
C ILE A 328 11.92 1.23 -23.78
N SER A 329 11.73 -0.04 -24.12
CA SER A 329 12.74 -0.82 -24.87
C SER A 329 12.74 -0.45 -26.35
N ASP A 330 13.79 -0.87 -27.07
CA ASP A 330 13.89 -0.67 -28.52
C ASP A 330 12.74 -1.33 -29.30
N SER A 331 12.14 -2.40 -28.76
CA SER A 331 10.98 -3.07 -29.34
C SER A 331 9.64 -2.43 -28.95
N GLY A 332 9.66 -1.40 -28.10
CA GLY A 332 8.48 -0.70 -27.62
C GLY A 332 7.79 -1.34 -26.40
N LEU A 333 8.48 -2.18 -25.62
CA LEU A 333 7.94 -2.59 -24.32
C LEU A 333 8.05 -1.43 -23.33
N VAL A 334 6.92 -0.94 -22.82
CA VAL A 334 6.89 0.05 -21.73
C VAL A 334 7.01 -0.68 -20.40
N THR A 335 7.90 -0.25 -19.52
CA THR A 335 8.07 -0.84 -18.19
C THR A 335 7.98 0.23 -17.12
N ILE A 336 7.18 -0.02 -16.08
CA ILE A 336 7.13 0.76 -14.85
C ILE A 336 7.67 -0.10 -13.70
N ALA A 337 8.68 0.41 -13.01
CA ALA A 337 9.36 -0.30 -11.94
C ALA A 337 9.55 0.62 -10.72
N GLY A 338 9.56 0.06 -9.51
CA GLY A 338 9.74 0.83 -8.28
C GLY A 338 8.48 1.53 -7.80
N GLY A 339 8.68 2.64 -7.07
CA GLY A 339 7.60 3.45 -6.51
C GLY A 339 6.97 2.88 -5.23
N LYS A 340 5.87 3.50 -4.81
CA LYS A 340 5.16 3.22 -3.55
C LYS A 340 3.65 3.30 -3.75
N TRP A 341 2.90 2.71 -2.80
CA TRP A 341 1.45 2.91 -2.72
C TRP A 341 1.05 4.39 -2.70
N THR A 342 1.76 5.25 -1.96
CA THR A 342 1.47 6.69 -1.91
C THR A 342 1.57 7.38 -3.28
N THR A 343 2.37 6.84 -4.20
CA THR A 343 2.69 7.49 -5.49
C THR A 343 2.01 6.83 -6.68
N TYR A 344 1.23 5.77 -6.47
CA TYR A 344 0.72 4.89 -7.53
C TYR A 344 -0.04 5.64 -8.64
N ARG A 345 -0.83 6.67 -8.30
CA ARG A 345 -1.62 7.43 -9.27
C ARG A 345 -0.73 8.28 -10.18
N ALA A 346 0.28 8.94 -9.59
CA ALA A 346 1.27 9.71 -10.36
C ALA A 346 2.08 8.78 -11.25
N MET A 347 2.55 7.64 -10.71
CA MET A 347 3.23 6.60 -11.49
C MET A 347 2.39 6.14 -12.69
N ALA A 348 1.10 5.89 -12.48
CA ALA A 348 0.19 5.48 -13.54
C ALA A 348 0.03 6.57 -14.61
N GLN A 349 -0.06 7.84 -14.22
CA GLN A 349 -0.13 8.96 -15.15
C GLN A 349 1.15 9.04 -15.99
N ASP A 350 2.33 9.07 -15.36
CA ASP A 350 3.61 9.14 -16.06
C ASP A 350 3.81 7.97 -17.04
N THR A 351 3.41 6.77 -16.63
CA THR A 351 3.50 5.56 -17.47
C THR A 351 2.59 5.65 -18.69
N ILE A 352 1.35 6.11 -18.52
CA ILE A 352 0.39 6.23 -19.62
C ILE A 352 0.78 7.37 -20.57
N ASP A 353 1.26 8.49 -20.04
CA ASP A 353 1.74 9.61 -20.86
C ASP A 353 2.96 9.19 -21.71
N ALA A 354 3.90 8.45 -21.12
CA ALA A 354 5.03 7.86 -21.86
C ALA A 354 4.58 6.85 -22.92
N ALA A 355 3.64 5.97 -22.59
CA ALA A 355 3.09 4.98 -23.54
C ALA A 355 2.35 5.65 -24.71
N ILE A 356 1.60 6.73 -24.45
CA ILE A 356 0.92 7.52 -25.48
C ILE A 356 1.94 8.13 -26.44
N GLN A 357 2.99 8.74 -25.91
CA GLN A 357 4.04 9.36 -26.71
C GLN A 357 4.82 8.34 -27.54
N ALA A 358 5.20 7.21 -26.94
CA ALA A 358 6.04 6.20 -27.58
C ALA A 358 5.34 5.43 -28.70
N HIS A 359 4.02 5.23 -28.59
CA HIS A 359 3.23 4.42 -29.54
C HIS A 359 2.21 5.24 -30.35
N ASP A 360 2.29 6.57 -30.31
CA ASP A 360 1.34 7.49 -30.97
C ASP A 360 -0.13 7.13 -30.69
N LEU A 361 -0.44 6.83 -29.42
CA LEU A 361 -1.79 6.43 -29.02
C LEU A 361 -2.70 7.64 -28.93
N LYS A 362 -3.93 7.51 -29.42
CA LYS A 362 -4.94 8.58 -29.32
C LYS A 362 -5.70 8.48 -28.00
N ALA A 363 -5.38 9.35 -27.05
CA ALA A 363 -6.08 9.50 -25.78
C ALA A 363 -6.24 10.98 -25.38
N GLY A 364 -7.25 11.27 -24.55
CA GLY A 364 -7.41 12.58 -23.92
C GLY A 364 -6.60 12.70 -22.63
N SER A 365 -6.66 13.87 -21.98
CA SER A 365 -6.00 14.10 -20.70
C SER A 365 -6.48 13.16 -19.59
N SER A 366 -5.61 12.90 -18.62
CA SER A 366 -5.91 12.08 -17.44
C SER A 366 -7.09 12.65 -16.66
N LYS A 367 -8.08 11.81 -16.38
CA LYS A 367 -9.27 12.13 -15.57
C LYS A 367 -9.21 11.50 -14.17
N THR A 368 -8.03 11.06 -13.73
CA THR A 368 -7.87 10.34 -12.46
C THR A 368 -7.99 11.24 -11.23
N ILE A 369 -7.70 12.54 -11.37
CA ILE A 369 -7.89 13.51 -10.29
C ILE A 369 -9.39 13.73 -10.08
N GLY A 370 -9.86 13.45 -8.87
CA GLY A 370 -11.28 13.54 -8.51
C GLY A 370 -12.13 12.33 -8.94
N LEU A 371 -11.52 11.32 -9.57
CA LEU A 371 -12.21 10.08 -9.90
C LEU A 371 -12.52 9.29 -8.63
N GLN A 372 -13.79 9.01 -8.39
CA GLN A 372 -14.22 8.13 -7.32
C GLN A 372 -14.03 6.67 -7.71
N LEU A 373 -13.32 5.92 -6.86
CA LEU A 373 -13.22 4.46 -7.01
C LEU A 373 -14.54 3.78 -6.64
N GLN A 374 -14.71 2.54 -7.09
CA GLN A 374 -15.84 1.71 -6.70
C GLN A 374 -16.00 1.62 -5.18
N GLY A 375 -17.21 1.88 -4.71
CA GLY A 375 -17.57 1.95 -3.29
C GLY A 375 -17.48 3.36 -2.70
N ALA A 376 -16.79 4.30 -3.34
CA ALA A 376 -16.67 5.67 -2.82
C ALA A 376 -17.94 6.52 -3.03
N GLU A 377 -18.76 6.17 -4.02
CA GLU A 377 -20.05 6.81 -4.27
C GLU A 377 -20.98 6.62 -3.06
N ASP A 378 -21.69 7.68 -2.66
CA ASP A 378 -22.59 7.74 -1.51
C ASP A 378 -21.99 7.41 -0.13
N TRP A 379 -20.67 7.24 -0.03
CA TRP A 379 -20.02 7.00 1.25
C TRP A 379 -20.06 8.24 2.15
N SER A 380 -20.32 8.00 3.44
CA SER A 380 -20.16 9.01 4.49
C SER A 380 -19.74 8.34 5.80
N PRO A 381 -19.14 9.09 6.75
CA PRO A 381 -18.84 8.57 8.09
C PRO A 381 -20.07 8.08 8.86
N THR A 382 -21.27 8.48 8.45
CA THR A 382 -22.55 8.09 9.08
C THR A 382 -23.30 7.00 8.31
N LEU A 383 -22.75 6.48 7.20
CA LEU A 383 -23.40 5.46 6.37
C LEU A 383 -23.78 4.22 7.18
N TYR A 384 -22.94 3.81 8.14
CA TYR A 384 -23.23 2.67 9.01
C TYR A 384 -24.54 2.82 9.80
N ILE A 385 -24.94 4.05 10.16
CA ILE A 385 -26.20 4.29 10.88
C ILE A 385 -27.38 3.85 10.03
N ARG A 386 -27.35 4.12 8.72
CA ARG A 386 -28.38 3.68 7.79
C ARG A 386 -28.38 2.17 7.63
N LEU A 387 -27.22 1.52 7.57
CA LEU A 387 -27.15 0.06 7.55
C LEU A 387 -27.80 -0.58 8.79
N VAL A 388 -27.57 0.01 9.97
CA VAL A 388 -28.23 -0.42 11.22
C VAL A 388 -29.74 -0.18 11.16
N GLN A 389 -30.18 1.02 10.76
CA GLN A 389 -31.60 1.41 10.78
C GLN A 389 -32.44 0.69 9.71
N ASP A 390 -31.91 0.56 8.50
CA ASP A 390 -32.65 0.05 7.34
C ASP A 390 -32.69 -1.49 7.33
N TYR A 391 -31.65 -2.15 7.84
CA TYR A 391 -31.50 -3.62 7.77
C TYR A 391 -31.51 -4.33 9.14
N GLY A 392 -31.31 -3.60 10.24
CA GLY A 392 -31.17 -4.20 11.57
C GLY A 392 -29.85 -4.94 11.77
N LEU A 393 -28.78 -4.47 11.11
CA LEU A 393 -27.42 -4.97 11.32
C LEU A 393 -26.87 -4.52 12.68
N GLU A 394 -25.99 -5.33 13.27
CA GLU A 394 -25.24 -4.92 14.44
C GLU A 394 -24.30 -3.75 14.12
N SER A 395 -24.15 -2.80 15.04
CA SER A 395 -23.37 -1.57 14.81
C SER A 395 -21.95 -1.84 14.34
N GLU A 396 -21.29 -2.85 14.91
CA GLU A 396 -19.91 -3.22 14.56
C GLU A 396 -19.83 -3.75 13.11
N VAL A 397 -20.76 -4.64 12.73
CA VAL A 397 -20.87 -5.17 11.37
C VAL A 397 -21.18 -4.05 10.38
N ALA A 398 -22.10 -3.15 10.73
CA ALA A 398 -22.45 -2.03 9.88
C ALA A 398 -21.26 -1.07 9.67
N GLN A 399 -20.45 -0.83 10.70
CA GLN A 399 -19.23 -0.01 10.59
C GLN A 399 -18.21 -0.69 9.67
N HIS A 400 -17.99 -1.99 9.84
CA HIS A 400 -17.13 -2.80 8.98
C HIS A 400 -17.57 -2.77 7.51
N LEU A 401 -18.86 -3.00 7.24
CA LEU A 401 -19.37 -2.97 5.87
C LEU A 401 -19.23 -1.57 5.25
N ALA A 402 -19.52 -0.52 6.03
CA ALA A 402 -19.37 0.86 5.57
C ALA A 402 -17.90 1.25 5.28
N SER A 403 -16.94 0.77 6.07
CA SER A 403 -15.51 1.04 5.83
C SER A 403 -14.91 0.15 4.72
N THR A 404 -15.46 -1.04 4.50
CA THR A 404 -14.92 -2.02 3.54
C THR A 404 -15.56 -1.92 2.15
N TYR A 405 -16.86 -1.70 2.06
CA TYR A 405 -17.59 -1.67 0.78
C TYR A 405 -18.09 -0.27 0.41
N GLY A 406 -18.07 0.67 1.36
CA GLY A 406 -18.55 2.02 1.15
C GLY A 406 -20.03 2.04 0.75
N GLY A 407 -20.40 2.78 -0.29
CA GLY A 407 -21.78 2.78 -0.83
C GLY A 407 -22.28 1.40 -1.28
N LYS A 408 -21.37 0.46 -1.56
CA LYS A 408 -21.74 -0.93 -1.92
C LYS A 408 -22.13 -1.79 -0.72
N ALA A 409 -21.95 -1.29 0.50
CA ALA A 409 -22.36 -2.01 1.72
C ALA A 409 -23.85 -2.37 1.73
N PHE A 410 -24.70 -1.55 1.12
CA PHE A 410 -26.14 -1.83 1.00
C PHE A 410 -26.43 -3.07 0.13
N GLU A 411 -25.62 -3.33 -0.90
CA GLU A 411 -25.77 -4.52 -1.74
C GLU A 411 -25.43 -5.78 -0.95
N VAL A 412 -24.40 -5.72 -0.10
CA VAL A 412 -24.03 -6.81 0.83
C VAL A 412 -25.13 -7.02 1.88
N ALA A 413 -25.61 -5.94 2.49
CA ALA A 413 -26.69 -6.00 3.50
C ALA A 413 -27.99 -6.58 2.92
N LYS A 414 -28.30 -6.33 1.65
CA LYS A 414 -29.50 -6.83 0.98
C LYS A 414 -29.48 -8.34 0.76
N ILE A 415 -28.32 -8.94 0.54
CA ILE A 415 -28.19 -10.41 0.40
C ILE A 415 -27.95 -11.11 1.74
N ALA A 416 -27.79 -10.37 2.83
CA ALA A 416 -27.59 -10.91 4.16
C ALA A 416 -28.83 -11.67 4.66
N GLN A 417 -28.59 -12.88 5.16
CA GLN A 417 -29.65 -13.73 5.71
C GLN A 417 -30.13 -13.22 7.08
N VAL A 418 -31.40 -13.49 7.38
CA VAL A 418 -31.99 -13.27 8.69
C VAL A 418 -31.35 -14.20 9.73
N THR A 419 -31.07 -13.68 10.92
CA THR A 419 -30.37 -14.46 11.96
C THR A 419 -31.30 -15.32 12.80
N GLY A 420 -32.62 -15.05 12.76
CA GLY A 420 -33.61 -15.63 13.66
C GLY A 420 -33.58 -15.06 15.09
N LYS A 421 -32.73 -14.06 15.37
CA LYS A 421 -32.65 -13.37 16.67
C LYS A 421 -33.52 -12.12 16.64
N ARG A 422 -33.86 -11.61 17.84
CA ARG A 422 -34.47 -10.27 17.99
C ARG A 422 -33.51 -9.17 17.52
N TRP A 423 -32.22 -9.37 17.75
CA TRP A 423 -31.14 -8.50 17.32
C TRP A 423 -29.81 -9.27 17.26
N PRO A 424 -28.92 -9.01 16.27
CA PRO A 424 -29.20 -8.31 15.02
C PRO A 424 -30.22 -9.07 14.17
N ILE A 425 -31.00 -8.36 13.34
CA ILE A 425 -32.08 -8.95 12.52
C ILE A 425 -31.49 -9.75 11.35
N VAL A 426 -30.51 -9.16 10.66
CA VAL A 426 -29.78 -9.78 9.54
C VAL A 426 -28.28 -9.76 9.79
N GLY A 427 -27.52 -10.50 8.98
CA GLY A 427 -26.06 -10.52 9.06
C GLY A 427 -25.56 -11.55 10.05
N LYS A 428 -25.67 -12.83 9.67
CA LYS A 428 -25.05 -13.93 10.44
C LYS A 428 -23.53 -13.84 10.32
N ARG A 429 -22.85 -13.62 11.44
CA ARG A 429 -21.38 -13.56 11.49
C ARG A 429 -20.77 -14.89 11.07
N LEU A 430 -19.70 -14.85 10.28
CA LEU A 430 -18.87 -16.02 9.93
C LEU A 430 -18.14 -16.56 11.16
N VAL A 431 -17.61 -15.65 11.98
CA VAL A 431 -16.91 -15.93 13.23
C VAL A 431 -17.39 -14.93 14.27
N SER A 432 -17.69 -15.37 15.49
CA SER A 432 -18.33 -14.54 16.52
C SER A 432 -17.55 -13.28 16.88
N GLU A 433 -16.23 -13.37 16.89
CA GLU A 433 -15.29 -12.36 17.38
C GLU A 433 -15.07 -11.20 16.39
N PHE A 434 -15.39 -11.42 15.12
CA PHE A 434 -15.12 -10.49 14.03
C PHE A 434 -16.41 -10.03 13.33
N PRO A 435 -16.41 -8.83 12.74
CA PRO A 435 -17.61 -8.24 12.14
C PRO A 435 -17.94 -8.80 10.75
N TYR A 436 -17.28 -9.88 10.31
CA TYR A 436 -17.51 -10.48 9.00
C TYR A 436 -18.79 -11.30 8.99
N ILE A 437 -19.63 -11.12 7.97
CA ILE A 437 -20.89 -11.85 7.79
C ILE A 437 -20.84 -12.82 6.61
N GLU A 438 -21.68 -13.84 6.66
CA GLU A 438 -21.78 -14.86 5.60
C GLU A 438 -22.03 -14.25 4.21
N ALA A 439 -22.75 -13.14 4.12
CA ALA A 439 -23.03 -12.44 2.87
C ALA A 439 -21.82 -11.77 2.19
N GLU A 440 -20.67 -11.67 2.87
CA GLU A 440 -19.44 -11.17 2.27
C GLU A 440 -18.71 -12.22 1.42
N VAL A 441 -19.10 -13.50 1.55
CA VAL A 441 -18.51 -14.68 0.88
C VAL A 441 -19.56 -15.30 -0.02
#